data_AF-A0A7S0ITA7-F1
#
_entry.id   AF-A0A7S0ITA7-F1
#
_cell.length_a   1.000
_cell.length_b   1.000
_cell.length_c   1.000
_cell.angle_alpha   90.00
_cell.angle_beta   90.00
_cell.angle_gamma   90.00
#
_symmetry.space_group_name_H-M   'P 1'
#
loop_
_entity.id
_entity.type
_entity.pdbx_description
1 polymer ?
#
loop_
_entity_poly.entity_id
_entity_poly.type
_entity_poly.pdbx_seq_one_letter_code
_entity_poly.pdbx_strand_id
1 'polypeptide(L)'
;IIACQFSIMLLSVVVAVALTVAAQAETLCSDTSTSCAKWAMDGQCFGHAAASVVMKQCPSSCNMCSPGCKDLNENCGHWAKDGECHHNEGHMLRECPFSCGLCTAACQDHSASCTKWADEADRCNKDSVYMLRVCPHACGVCSMRCQDRNSDCPQWSHNGECHTNAAYMLKTCPHSCGVCDDDHEGGVCVDKNSTQCAIWGQKECDENPGAVMRDCPLTCGACTETCIDRSANCHQWAADGECDVNPLAMFLTCPATCGVCGDIHAMTLTHDEL
;
A
#
# COMPACT_ATOMS: atom_id res chain seq x y z
N ILE A 1 59.29 -19.49 0.94
CA ILE A 1 58.68 -18.76 2.07
C ILE A 1 59.42 -17.41 2.12
N ILE A 2 59.23 -16.50 1.16
CA ILE A 2 58.06 -15.62 0.91
C ILE A 2 57.64 -14.89 2.19
N ALA A 3 57.52 -13.56 2.07
CA ALA A 3 57.33 -12.51 3.08
C ALA A 3 58.67 -12.01 3.68
N CYS A 4 58.99 -10.71 3.71
CA CYS A 4 58.14 -9.54 3.61
C CYS A 4 59.01 -8.37 3.09
N GLN A 5 58.71 -7.83 1.91
CA GLN A 5 59.42 -6.70 1.33
C GLN A 5 58.88 -5.38 1.87
N PHE A 6 59.83 -4.50 2.16
CA PHE A 6 59.70 -3.08 2.35
C PHE A 6 59.10 -2.37 1.13
N SER A 7 58.38 -1.28 1.43
CA SER A 7 58.28 -0.04 0.64
C SER A 7 57.57 -0.10 -0.71
N ILE A 8 56.50 0.68 -0.86
CA ILE A 8 56.37 1.78 -1.83
C ILE A 8 54.98 2.42 -1.62
N MET A 9 54.98 3.74 -1.43
CA MET A 9 53.80 4.60 -1.42
C MET A 9 53.11 4.65 -2.79
N LEU A 10 51.81 4.98 -2.75
CA LEU A 10 50.95 5.54 -3.81
C LEU A 10 50.23 4.54 -4.76
N LEU A 11 48.94 4.85 -4.96
CA LEU A 11 47.97 4.31 -5.92
C LEU A 11 47.33 2.94 -5.61
N SER A 12 46.28 2.96 -4.78
CA SER A 12 45.08 2.17 -5.08
C SER A 12 43.89 2.80 -4.37
N VAL A 13 43.13 3.56 -5.16
CA VAL A 13 41.70 3.82 -5.05
C VAL A 13 41.05 3.22 -3.80
N VAL A 14 40.70 4.08 -2.84
CA VAL A 14 39.64 3.77 -1.89
C VAL A 14 38.39 3.58 -2.74
N VAL A 15 38.06 2.33 -3.08
CA VAL A 15 36.75 1.98 -3.61
C VAL A 15 35.82 2.19 -2.42
N ALA A 16 35.29 3.41 -2.33
CA ALA A 16 34.04 3.64 -1.63
C ALA A 16 33.02 2.78 -2.37
N VAL A 17 32.78 1.57 -1.86
CA VAL A 17 31.58 0.82 -2.18
C VAL A 17 30.46 1.67 -1.61
N ALA A 18 29.94 2.58 -2.44
CA ALA A 18 28.64 3.16 -2.22
C ALA A 18 27.70 1.96 -2.21
N LEU A 19 27.32 1.52 -1.01
CA LEU A 19 26.09 0.77 -0.83
C LEU A 19 24.99 1.74 -1.23
N THR A 20 24.68 1.78 -2.54
CA THR A 20 23.38 2.23 -2.99
C THR A 20 22.42 1.23 -2.37
N VAL A 21 21.79 1.64 -1.26
CA VAL A 21 20.53 1.05 -0.87
C VAL A 21 19.62 1.37 -2.06
N ALA A 22 19.45 0.41 -2.97
CA ALA A 22 18.34 0.47 -3.90
C ALA A 22 17.12 0.61 -2.99
N ALA A 23 16.44 1.75 -3.07
CA ALA A 23 15.20 1.96 -2.37
C ALA A 23 14.22 1.00 -3.05
N GLN A 24 14.16 -0.24 -2.55
CA GLN A 24 13.24 -1.23 -3.08
C GLN A 24 11.85 -0.59 -3.07
N ALA A 25 11.17 -0.61 -4.21
CA ALA A 25 9.77 -0.21 -4.28
C ALA A 25 9.00 -1.02 -3.24
N GLU A 26 8.73 -0.43 -2.07
CA GLU A 26 8.09 -1.13 -0.97
C GLU A 26 6.66 -1.42 -1.40
N THR A 27 6.35 -2.69 -1.56
CA THR A 27 4.99 -3.18 -1.77
C THR A 27 4.36 -3.44 -0.42
N LEU A 28 3.18 -2.85 -0.22
CA LEU A 28 2.35 -3.03 0.94
C LEU A 28 1.44 -4.25 0.74
N CYS A 29 1.28 -5.01 1.81
CA CYS A 29 0.24 -6.01 1.97
C CYS A 29 -0.54 -5.63 3.22
N SER A 30 -1.84 -5.38 3.07
CA SER A 30 -2.65 -4.87 4.17
C SER A 30 -4.09 -5.37 4.13
N ASP A 31 -4.66 -5.53 5.32
CA ASP A 31 -6.04 -5.95 5.52
C ASP A 31 -6.99 -4.76 5.42
N THR A 32 -8.19 -5.01 4.89
CA THR A 32 -9.20 -3.98 4.59
C THR A 32 -10.48 -4.11 5.41
N SER A 33 -10.60 -5.16 6.24
CA SER A 33 -11.79 -5.39 7.09
C SER A 33 -11.41 -5.54 8.57
N THR A 34 -12.20 -4.93 9.45
CA THR A 34 -12.02 -5.01 10.91
C THR A 34 -12.24 -6.43 11.41
N SER A 35 -12.92 -7.24 10.58
CA SER A 35 -13.20 -8.64 10.87
C SER A 35 -12.06 -9.58 10.46
N CYS A 36 -10.99 -9.11 9.80
CA CYS A 36 -9.91 -9.96 9.34
C CYS A 36 -9.26 -10.78 10.45
N ALA A 37 -9.06 -10.15 11.61
CA ALA A 37 -8.56 -10.83 12.79
C ALA A 37 -9.44 -12.01 13.21
N LYS A 38 -10.74 -11.76 13.29
CA LYS A 38 -11.73 -12.76 13.67
C LYS A 38 -11.85 -13.86 12.62
N TRP A 39 -11.91 -13.50 11.35
CA TRP A 39 -12.06 -14.44 10.24
C TRP A 39 -10.86 -15.36 10.09
N ALA A 40 -9.64 -14.84 10.26
CA ALA A 40 -8.43 -15.67 10.28
C ALA A 40 -8.46 -16.67 11.44
N MET A 41 -8.81 -16.23 12.67
CA MET A 41 -8.95 -17.12 13.82
C MET A 41 -10.05 -18.17 13.65
N ASP A 42 -11.17 -17.79 13.05
CA ASP A 42 -12.31 -18.67 12.80
C ASP A 42 -12.07 -19.62 11.60
N GLY A 43 -10.88 -19.57 10.98
CA GLY A 43 -10.49 -20.45 9.87
C GLY A 43 -11.16 -20.13 8.54
N GLN A 44 -11.63 -18.89 8.35
CA GLN A 44 -12.40 -18.48 7.17
C GLN A 44 -11.56 -18.13 5.94
N CYS A 45 -10.24 -18.24 6.03
CA CYS A 45 -9.36 -17.98 4.91
C CYS A 45 -9.43 -19.08 3.82
N PHE A 46 -9.88 -20.29 4.15
CA PHE A 46 -9.84 -21.43 3.23
C PHE A 46 -11.04 -22.36 3.38
N GLY A 47 -11.30 -23.18 2.34
CA GLY A 47 -12.17 -24.35 2.45
C GLY A 47 -13.68 -24.07 2.42
N HIS A 48 -14.11 -22.86 2.05
CA HIS A 48 -15.53 -22.53 1.87
C HIS A 48 -15.75 -21.53 0.72
N ALA A 49 -17.01 -21.39 0.28
CA ALA A 49 -17.37 -20.56 -0.88
C ALA A 49 -16.96 -19.08 -0.73
N ALA A 50 -17.05 -18.51 0.48
CA ALA A 50 -16.66 -17.13 0.75
C ALA A 50 -15.14 -16.93 0.97
N ALA A 51 -14.32 -17.99 0.90
CA ALA A 51 -12.91 -17.92 1.34
C ALA A 51 -12.11 -16.95 0.46
N SER A 52 -12.47 -16.85 -0.81
CA SER A 52 -11.79 -15.96 -1.74
C SER A 52 -12.04 -14.48 -1.47
N VAL A 53 -13.26 -14.13 -1.02
CA VAL A 53 -13.58 -12.79 -0.52
C VAL A 53 -12.78 -12.47 0.74
N VAL A 54 -12.69 -13.42 1.68
CA VAL A 54 -11.90 -13.23 2.91
C VAL A 54 -10.41 -13.08 2.58
N MET A 55 -9.86 -13.88 1.66
CA MET A 55 -8.46 -13.76 1.22
C MET A 55 -8.17 -12.41 0.54
N LYS A 56 -9.12 -11.84 -0.21
CA LYS A 56 -8.98 -10.51 -0.83
C LYS A 56 -9.10 -9.37 0.18
N GLN A 57 -10.02 -9.47 1.13
CA GLN A 57 -10.20 -8.45 2.15
C GLN A 57 -9.14 -8.51 3.25
N CYS A 58 -8.60 -9.70 3.50
CA CYS A 58 -7.70 -10.00 4.60
C CYS A 58 -6.42 -10.71 4.16
N PRO A 59 -5.71 -10.19 3.15
CA PRO A 59 -4.57 -10.90 2.58
C PRO A 59 -3.38 -11.01 3.52
N SER A 60 -3.24 -10.09 4.48
CA SER A 60 -2.21 -10.17 5.52
C SER A 60 -2.61 -11.19 6.58
N SER A 61 -3.79 -11.05 7.18
CA SER A 61 -4.29 -12.00 8.20
C SER A 61 -4.42 -13.44 7.68
N CYS A 62 -4.77 -13.62 6.40
CA CYS A 62 -4.84 -14.94 5.77
C CYS A 62 -3.48 -15.45 5.27
N ASN A 63 -2.40 -14.71 5.50
CA ASN A 63 -1.04 -15.01 5.07
C ASN A 63 -0.95 -15.29 3.54
N MET A 64 -1.72 -14.51 2.77
CA MET A 64 -1.63 -14.51 1.31
C MET A 64 -0.49 -13.62 0.81
N CYS A 65 -0.15 -12.58 1.58
CA CYS A 65 1.03 -11.76 1.33
C CYS A 65 1.66 -11.23 2.62
N SER A 66 2.82 -10.60 2.47
CA SER A 66 3.52 -9.85 3.51
C SER A 66 4.11 -8.58 2.89
N PRO A 67 4.49 -7.56 3.68
CA PRO A 67 5.20 -6.39 3.16
C PRO A 67 6.43 -6.81 2.34
N GLY A 68 6.65 -6.15 1.19
CA GLY A 68 7.66 -6.56 0.19
C GLY A 68 7.19 -7.68 -0.75
N CYS A 69 5.89 -7.95 -0.81
CA CYS A 69 5.33 -8.94 -1.72
C CYS A 69 5.48 -8.56 -3.20
N LYS A 70 5.62 -9.59 -4.04
CA LYS A 70 5.80 -9.45 -5.48
C LYS A 70 5.13 -10.61 -6.18
N ASP A 71 4.90 -10.44 -7.47
CA ASP A 71 4.56 -11.56 -8.33
C ASP A 71 5.71 -12.57 -8.39
N LEU A 72 5.36 -13.85 -8.35
CA LEU A 72 6.31 -14.96 -8.41
C LEU A 72 6.57 -15.41 -9.85
N ASN A 73 5.70 -15.05 -10.79
CA ASN A 73 5.79 -15.40 -12.20
C ASN A 73 5.87 -14.16 -13.10
N GLU A 74 6.74 -14.22 -14.11
CA GLU A 74 6.86 -13.15 -15.13
C GLU A 74 5.56 -12.93 -15.93
N ASN A 75 4.72 -13.96 -16.06
CA ASN A 75 3.47 -13.88 -16.80
C ASN A 75 2.30 -13.34 -15.97
N CYS A 76 2.50 -13.03 -14.68
CA CYS A 76 1.42 -12.56 -13.80
C CYS A 76 0.69 -11.34 -14.37
N GLY A 77 1.42 -10.38 -14.95
CA GLY A 77 0.81 -9.20 -15.58
C GLY A 77 -0.03 -9.53 -16.82
N HIS A 78 0.31 -10.60 -17.55
CA HIS A 78 -0.48 -11.08 -18.68
C HIS A 78 -1.73 -11.82 -18.21
N TRP A 79 -1.57 -12.76 -17.28
CA TRP A 79 -2.68 -13.54 -16.72
C TRP A 79 -3.72 -12.65 -16.02
N ALA A 80 -3.28 -11.62 -15.30
CA ALA A 80 -4.18 -10.65 -14.70
C ALA A 80 -5.00 -9.92 -15.75
N LYS A 81 -4.38 -9.48 -16.85
CA LYS A 81 -5.08 -8.86 -18.00
C LYS A 81 -6.08 -9.80 -18.68
N ASP A 82 -5.79 -11.10 -18.72
CA ASP A 82 -6.70 -12.13 -19.24
C ASP A 82 -7.83 -12.49 -18.27
N GLY A 83 -7.86 -11.88 -17.07
CA GLY A 83 -8.91 -12.10 -16.07
C GLY A 83 -8.70 -13.33 -15.19
N GLU A 84 -7.49 -13.91 -15.15
CA GLU A 84 -7.18 -15.08 -14.32
C GLU A 84 -7.34 -14.79 -12.82
N CYS A 85 -7.19 -13.53 -12.38
CA CYS A 85 -7.45 -13.12 -11.00
C CYS A 85 -8.90 -13.38 -10.53
N HIS A 86 -9.81 -13.68 -11.47
CA HIS A 86 -11.19 -14.07 -11.19
C HIS A 86 -11.45 -15.54 -11.52
N HIS A 87 -10.98 -16.02 -12.66
CA HIS A 87 -11.22 -17.40 -13.10
C HIS A 87 -10.42 -18.44 -12.27
N ASN A 88 -9.22 -18.06 -11.82
CA ASN A 88 -8.31 -18.90 -11.07
C ASN A 88 -7.80 -18.18 -9.82
N GLU A 89 -8.72 -17.50 -9.13
CA GLU A 89 -8.48 -16.59 -8.02
C GLU A 89 -7.54 -17.18 -6.96
N GLY A 90 -7.82 -18.39 -6.45
CA GLY A 90 -7.01 -18.99 -5.37
C GLY A 90 -5.55 -19.31 -5.76
N HIS A 91 -5.27 -19.53 -7.04
CA HIS A 91 -3.91 -19.70 -7.55
C HIS A 91 -3.25 -18.34 -7.77
N MET A 92 -3.96 -17.45 -8.46
CA MET A 92 -3.48 -16.13 -8.83
C MET A 92 -3.21 -15.25 -7.60
N LEU A 93 -4.02 -15.32 -6.55
CA LEU A 93 -3.76 -14.59 -5.31
C LEU A 93 -2.47 -15.01 -4.59
N ARG A 94 -2.00 -16.25 -4.79
CA ARG A 94 -0.75 -16.76 -4.19
C ARG A 94 0.46 -16.54 -5.08
N GLU A 95 0.29 -16.79 -6.37
CA GLU A 95 1.39 -16.72 -7.35
C GLU A 95 1.61 -15.29 -7.86
N CYS A 96 0.53 -14.53 -7.98
CA CYS A 96 0.47 -13.20 -8.58
C CYS A 96 -0.21 -12.17 -7.65
N PRO A 97 0.19 -12.06 -6.38
CA PRO A 97 -0.46 -11.18 -5.42
C PRO A 97 -0.37 -9.70 -5.84
N PHE A 98 0.68 -9.30 -6.55
CA PHE A 98 0.84 -7.93 -7.01
C PHE A 98 -0.03 -7.64 -8.23
N SER A 99 0.06 -8.46 -9.28
CA SER A 99 -0.74 -8.30 -10.50
C SER A 99 -2.25 -8.43 -10.25
N CYS A 100 -2.66 -9.17 -9.22
CA CYS A 100 -4.07 -9.27 -8.81
C CYS A 100 -4.51 -8.23 -7.78
N GLY A 101 -3.66 -7.25 -7.46
CA GLY A 101 -3.99 -6.14 -6.56
C GLY A 101 -4.12 -6.52 -5.09
N LEU A 102 -3.65 -7.70 -4.71
CA LEU A 102 -3.53 -8.14 -3.31
C LEU A 102 -2.41 -7.39 -2.59
N CYS A 103 -1.37 -7.05 -3.35
CA CYS A 103 -0.27 -6.22 -2.97
C CYS A 103 -0.27 -4.94 -3.77
N THR A 104 -0.02 -3.82 -3.10
CA THR A 104 -0.01 -2.51 -3.74
C THR A 104 1.32 -1.84 -3.49
N ALA A 105 1.91 -1.20 -4.49
CA ALA A 105 3.08 -0.37 -4.26
C ALA A 105 2.73 0.82 -3.35
N ALA A 106 3.72 1.32 -2.59
CA ALA A 106 3.63 2.65 -2.02
C ALA A 106 3.24 3.64 -3.13
N CYS A 107 2.10 4.30 -2.94
CA CYS A 107 1.56 5.22 -3.92
C CYS A 107 2.10 6.61 -3.57
N GLN A 108 2.83 7.24 -4.49
CA GLN A 108 3.41 8.57 -4.25
C GLN A 108 3.59 9.33 -5.57
N ASP A 109 3.70 10.65 -5.49
CA ASP A 109 4.07 11.45 -6.65
C ASP A 109 5.51 11.18 -7.09
N HIS A 110 5.71 11.03 -8.40
CA HIS A 110 7.03 10.81 -9.01
C HIS A 110 7.71 12.11 -9.47
N SER A 111 7.10 13.26 -9.22
CA SER A 111 7.69 14.56 -9.51
C SER A 111 7.39 15.57 -8.42
N ALA A 112 8.42 16.32 -8.01
CA ALA A 112 8.25 17.48 -7.12
C ALA A 112 7.36 18.59 -7.73
N SER A 113 7.07 18.53 -9.03
CA SER A 113 6.17 19.47 -9.70
C SER A 113 4.71 19.04 -9.66
N CYS A 114 4.38 17.86 -9.13
CA CYS A 114 3.02 17.32 -9.16
C CYS A 114 1.99 18.22 -8.49
N THR A 115 2.29 18.82 -7.33
CA THR A 115 1.42 19.81 -6.68
C THR A 115 1.10 20.97 -7.62
N LYS A 116 2.12 21.55 -8.28
CA LYS A 116 1.92 22.67 -9.21
C LYS A 116 1.15 22.25 -10.46
N TRP A 117 1.45 21.08 -11.02
CA TRP A 117 0.77 20.59 -12.22
C TRP A 117 -0.70 20.25 -11.96
N ALA A 118 -1.02 19.73 -10.78
CA ALA A 118 -2.40 19.52 -10.36
C ALA A 118 -3.15 20.86 -10.19
N ASP A 119 -2.51 21.86 -9.57
CA ASP A 119 -3.10 23.16 -9.27
C ASP A 119 -3.27 24.09 -10.50
N GLU A 120 -2.30 24.13 -11.42
CA GLU A 120 -2.21 25.23 -12.40
C GLU A 120 -2.87 24.96 -13.77
N ALA A 121 -3.46 23.79 -14.04
CA ALA A 121 -3.90 23.50 -15.42
C ALA A 121 -5.07 22.55 -15.62
N ASP A 122 -5.75 22.09 -14.55
CA ASP A 122 -6.74 21.00 -14.67
C ASP A 122 -6.13 19.75 -15.33
N ARG A 123 -4.83 19.56 -15.09
CA ARG A 123 -3.98 18.60 -15.83
C ARG A 123 -4.32 17.16 -15.50
N CYS A 124 -4.79 16.91 -14.28
CA CYS A 124 -5.33 15.62 -13.88
C CYS A 124 -6.55 15.19 -14.71
N ASN A 125 -7.31 16.15 -15.27
CA ASN A 125 -8.44 15.86 -16.15
C ASN A 125 -8.05 15.89 -17.63
N LYS A 126 -7.21 16.83 -18.06
CA LYS A 126 -6.82 17.01 -19.48
C LYS A 126 -5.75 16.05 -19.97
N ASP A 127 -4.72 15.80 -19.16
CA ASP A 127 -3.60 14.90 -19.45
C ASP A 127 -3.69 13.67 -18.52
N SER A 128 -4.91 13.15 -18.33
CA SER A 128 -5.25 12.23 -17.24
C SER A 128 -4.35 10.99 -17.21
N VAL A 129 -4.17 10.27 -18.31
CA VAL A 129 -3.36 9.03 -18.30
C VAL A 129 -1.92 9.27 -17.82
N TYR A 130 -1.28 10.37 -18.23
CA TYR A 130 0.07 10.70 -17.79
C TYR A 130 0.08 11.19 -16.34
N MET A 131 -0.80 12.13 -16.02
CA MET A 131 -0.85 12.76 -14.70
C MET A 131 -1.29 11.78 -13.60
N LEU A 132 -2.24 10.88 -13.86
CA LEU A 132 -2.69 9.87 -12.90
C LEU A 132 -1.62 8.81 -12.60
N ARG A 133 -0.61 8.65 -13.46
CA ARG A 133 0.50 7.72 -13.24
C ARG A 133 1.75 8.39 -12.68
N VAL A 134 2.06 9.61 -13.12
CA VAL A 134 3.24 10.38 -12.64
C VAL A 134 2.93 11.11 -11.33
N CYS A 135 1.71 11.61 -11.19
CA CYS A 135 1.25 12.39 -10.04
C CYS A 135 0.01 11.75 -9.39
N PRO A 136 0.08 10.46 -9.01
CA PRO A 136 -1.07 9.75 -8.49
C PRO A 136 -1.55 10.32 -7.14
N HIS A 137 -0.68 10.92 -6.32
CA HIS A 137 -1.10 11.57 -5.08
C HIS A 137 -1.80 12.90 -5.39
N ALA A 138 -1.13 13.80 -6.10
CA ALA A 138 -1.68 15.12 -6.40
C ALA A 138 -2.97 15.06 -7.23
N CYS A 139 -3.13 14.05 -8.07
CA CYS A 139 -4.36 13.83 -8.83
C CYS A 139 -5.41 12.98 -8.10
N GLY A 140 -5.15 12.58 -6.87
CA GLY A 140 -6.11 11.86 -6.04
C GLY A 140 -6.42 10.46 -6.55
N VAL A 141 -5.45 9.76 -7.14
CA VAL A 141 -5.46 8.30 -7.32
C VAL A 141 -5.07 7.64 -6.01
N CYS A 142 -3.91 8.03 -5.46
CA CYS A 142 -3.50 7.62 -4.13
C CYS A 142 -4.47 8.17 -3.08
N SER A 143 -4.64 7.42 -2.01
CA SER A 143 -5.38 7.87 -0.85
C SER A 143 -4.73 7.39 0.43
N MET A 144 -4.78 8.24 1.45
CA MET A 144 -4.40 7.83 2.79
C MET A 144 -5.45 6.85 3.32
N ARG A 145 -5.01 5.69 3.77
CA ARG A 145 -5.85 4.64 4.33
C ARG A 145 -5.33 4.23 5.69
N CYS A 146 -6.24 3.71 6.50
CA CYS A 146 -5.91 3.18 7.81
C CYS A 146 -6.09 1.67 7.77
N GLN A 147 -4.98 0.94 7.70
CA GLN A 147 -5.00 -0.50 7.51
C GLN A 147 -3.88 -1.13 8.34
N ASP A 148 -4.11 -2.36 8.77
CA ASP A 148 -3.09 -3.18 9.41
C ASP A 148 -2.02 -3.58 8.42
N ARG A 149 -0.76 -3.48 8.84
CA ARG A 149 0.42 -3.71 7.99
C ARG A 149 1.16 -5.01 8.33
N ASN A 150 0.60 -5.81 9.23
CA ASN A 150 1.20 -7.05 9.66
C ASN A 150 0.12 -8.14 9.83
N SER A 151 0.44 -9.34 9.36
CA SER A 151 -0.43 -10.52 9.45
C SER A 151 -0.73 -10.93 10.87
N ASP A 152 0.15 -10.58 11.82
CA ASP A 152 0.02 -10.91 13.24
C ASP A 152 -0.79 -9.85 14.03
N CYS A 153 -1.17 -8.73 13.40
CA CYS A 153 -1.99 -7.68 14.02
C CYS A 153 -3.24 -8.22 14.75
N PRO A 154 -4.01 -9.16 14.17
CA PRO A 154 -5.08 -9.87 14.87
C PRO A 154 -4.69 -10.45 16.22
N GLN A 155 -3.60 -11.22 16.22
CA GLN A 155 -3.16 -11.98 17.37
C GLN A 155 -2.56 -11.05 18.41
N TRP A 156 -1.78 -10.07 17.98
CA TRP A 156 -1.20 -9.06 18.85
C TRP A 156 -2.28 -8.21 19.52
N SER A 157 -3.30 -7.78 18.77
CA SER A 157 -4.44 -7.06 19.35
C SER A 157 -5.19 -7.90 20.38
N HIS A 158 -5.50 -9.16 20.05
CA HIS A 158 -6.11 -10.10 21.00
C HIS A 158 -5.28 -10.30 22.27
N ASN A 159 -3.95 -10.35 22.14
CA ASN A 159 -3.02 -10.51 23.26
C ASN A 159 -2.84 -9.22 24.10
N GLY A 160 -3.52 -8.12 23.74
CA GLY A 160 -3.49 -6.86 24.48
C GLY A 160 -2.34 -5.92 24.09
N GLU A 161 -1.63 -6.20 22.99
CA GLU A 161 -0.48 -5.40 22.54
C GLU A 161 -0.86 -3.95 22.23
N CYS A 162 -2.12 -3.68 21.84
CA CYS A 162 -2.62 -2.32 21.65
C CYS A 162 -2.53 -1.43 22.91
N HIS A 163 -2.38 -2.04 24.10
CA HIS A 163 -2.20 -1.33 25.36
C HIS A 163 -0.77 -1.44 25.90
N THR A 164 -0.19 -2.64 25.86
CA THR A 164 1.17 -2.88 26.40
C THR A 164 2.28 -2.40 25.49
N ASN A 165 2.02 -2.33 24.18
CA ASN A 165 2.94 -1.88 23.14
C ASN A 165 2.25 -0.87 22.20
N ALA A 166 1.50 0.06 22.79
CA ALA A 166 0.60 0.97 22.08
C ALA A 166 1.31 1.79 20.98
N ALA A 167 2.50 2.33 21.24
CA ALA A 167 3.20 3.18 20.27
C ALA A 167 3.52 2.45 18.95
N TYR A 168 3.90 1.17 19.04
CA TYR A 168 4.15 0.34 17.86
C TYR A 168 2.83 -0.12 17.24
N MET A 169 1.95 -0.70 18.05
CA MET A 169 0.72 -1.31 17.58
C MET A 169 -0.24 -0.32 16.94
N LEU A 170 -0.35 0.90 17.45
CA LEU A 170 -1.24 1.90 16.86
C LEU A 170 -0.69 2.49 15.55
N LYS A 171 0.61 2.34 15.25
CA LYS A 171 1.21 2.70 13.96
C LYS A 171 1.18 1.52 12.96
N THR A 172 1.44 0.30 13.43
CA THR A 172 1.54 -0.91 12.59
C THR A 172 0.21 -1.61 12.38
N CYS A 173 -0.63 -1.63 13.40
CA CYS A 173 -1.92 -2.31 13.47
C CYS A 173 -3.06 -1.34 13.84
N PRO A 174 -3.18 -0.19 13.16
CA PRO A 174 -4.14 0.84 13.53
C PRO A 174 -5.59 0.35 13.44
N HIS A 175 -5.89 -0.60 12.55
CA HIS A 175 -7.24 -1.12 12.38
C HIS A 175 -7.59 -2.12 13.48
N SER A 176 -6.73 -3.12 13.71
CA SER A 176 -6.89 -4.08 14.82
C SER A 176 -6.92 -3.43 16.20
N CYS A 177 -6.27 -2.27 16.37
CA CYS A 177 -6.31 -1.51 17.63
C CYS A 177 -7.43 -0.45 17.68
N GLY A 178 -8.28 -0.38 16.66
CA GLY A 178 -9.42 0.54 16.58
C GLY A 178 -9.01 2.01 16.55
N VAL A 179 -7.83 2.34 16.01
CA VAL A 179 -7.42 3.73 15.73
C VAL A 179 -8.38 4.36 14.72
N CYS A 180 -8.84 3.56 13.76
CA CYS A 180 -9.69 3.99 12.68
C CYS A 180 -10.94 3.11 12.63
N ASP A 181 -12.09 3.75 12.43
CA ASP A 181 -13.38 3.09 12.25
C ASP A 181 -13.75 3.08 10.76
N ASP A 182 -14.44 2.02 10.32
CA ASP A 182 -14.91 1.82 8.93
C ASP A 182 -15.99 2.85 8.48
N ASP A 183 -16.41 3.76 9.36
CA ASP A 183 -17.54 4.69 9.20
C ASP A 183 -17.23 5.98 8.38
N HIS A 184 -16.09 6.06 7.71
CA HIS A 184 -15.79 7.21 6.85
C HIS A 184 -16.30 6.95 5.44
N GLU A 185 -17.22 7.77 4.95
CA GLU A 185 -17.72 7.73 3.57
C GLU A 185 -16.52 7.89 2.61
N GLY A 186 -16.12 6.78 1.96
CA GLY A 186 -14.93 6.72 1.11
C GLY A 186 -13.64 6.24 1.79
N GLY A 187 -13.65 5.89 3.09
CA GLY A 187 -12.59 5.19 3.83
C GLY A 187 -11.23 5.90 3.90
N VAL A 188 -11.20 7.23 3.75
CA VAL A 188 -9.94 8.01 3.72
C VAL A 188 -9.49 8.30 5.14
N CYS A 189 -8.22 7.98 5.43
CA CYS A 189 -7.58 8.22 6.72
C CYS A 189 -7.10 9.66 6.83
N VAL A 190 -7.72 10.43 7.73
CA VAL A 190 -7.44 11.85 7.93
C VAL A 190 -7.46 12.18 9.42
N ASP A 191 -6.77 13.26 9.78
CA ASP A 191 -6.90 13.84 11.11
C ASP A 191 -8.30 14.44 11.32
N LYS A 192 -8.91 14.21 12.48
CA LYS A 192 -10.21 14.82 12.82
C LYS A 192 -10.13 16.34 12.90
N ASN A 193 -9.00 16.87 13.38
CA ASN A 193 -8.72 18.29 13.40
C ASN A 193 -7.24 18.56 13.06
N SER A 194 -6.96 18.86 11.80
CA SER A 194 -5.60 19.09 11.29
C SER A 194 -4.83 20.18 12.05
N THR A 195 -5.52 21.21 12.55
CA THR A 195 -4.86 22.30 13.30
C THR A 195 -4.44 21.85 14.70
N GLN A 196 -5.29 21.09 15.39
CA GLN A 196 -4.93 20.51 16.70
C GLN A 196 -3.84 19.45 16.55
N CYS A 197 -3.96 18.59 15.54
CA CYS A 197 -2.98 17.55 15.27
C CYS A 197 -1.60 18.12 14.89
N ALA A 198 -1.54 19.24 14.15
CA ALA A 198 -0.27 19.93 13.88
C ALA A 198 0.47 20.41 15.14
N ILE A 199 -0.26 20.67 16.24
CA ILE A 199 0.31 21.14 17.52
C ILE A 199 0.59 19.96 18.45
N TRP A 200 -0.40 19.11 18.69
CA TRP A 200 -0.32 18.02 19.67
C TRP A 200 0.41 16.79 19.12
N GLY A 201 0.25 16.50 17.84
CA GLY A 201 0.84 15.33 17.20
C GLY A 201 2.37 15.32 17.21
N GLN A 202 3.04 16.48 17.29
CA GLN A 202 4.51 16.52 17.32
C GLN A 202 5.13 15.83 18.54
N LYS A 203 4.38 15.62 19.63
CA LYS A 203 4.89 15.05 20.88
C LYS A 203 4.02 13.93 21.40
N GLU A 204 2.70 14.12 21.37
CA GLU A 204 1.76 13.17 21.96
C GLU A 204 1.72 11.85 21.18
N CYS A 205 2.13 11.82 19.90
CA CYS A 205 2.16 10.58 19.12
C CYS A 205 3.18 9.57 19.68
N ASP A 206 4.19 10.01 20.44
CA ASP A 206 5.17 9.12 21.06
C ASP A 206 4.96 9.02 22.59
N GLU A 207 4.56 10.10 23.25
CA GLU A 207 4.34 10.09 24.71
C GLU A 207 2.98 9.55 25.13
N ASN A 208 1.94 9.76 24.33
CA ASN A 208 0.57 9.37 24.62
C ASN A 208 -0.19 8.87 23.37
N PRO A 209 0.35 7.85 22.68
CA PRO A 209 -0.12 7.41 21.36
C PRO A 209 -1.59 7.00 21.37
N GLY A 210 -2.06 6.34 22.43
CA GLY A 210 -3.44 5.90 22.55
C GLY A 210 -4.46 7.04 22.61
N ALA A 211 -4.10 8.19 23.17
CA ALA A 211 -4.98 9.35 23.25
C ALA A 211 -5.03 10.14 21.94
N VAL A 212 -3.89 10.27 21.26
CA VAL A 212 -3.80 11.16 20.10
C VAL A 212 -4.03 10.44 18.77
N MET A 213 -3.64 9.17 18.62
CA MET A 213 -3.66 8.51 17.29
C MET A 213 -5.07 8.30 16.75
N ARG A 214 -6.08 8.17 17.61
CA ARG A 214 -7.50 8.07 17.20
C ARG A 214 -8.06 9.38 16.63
N ASP A 215 -7.49 10.52 17.03
CA ASP A 215 -7.91 11.83 16.56
C ASP A 215 -6.97 12.39 15.48
N CYS A 216 -5.72 11.95 15.50
CA CYS A 216 -4.65 12.38 14.61
C CYS A 216 -3.94 11.20 13.90
N PRO A 217 -4.67 10.26 13.27
CA PRO A 217 -4.05 9.09 12.67
C PRO A 217 -3.11 9.44 11.50
N LEU A 218 -3.35 10.55 10.80
CA LEU A 218 -2.50 10.99 9.71
C LEU A 218 -1.21 11.60 10.24
N THR A 219 -1.32 12.57 11.14
CA THR A 219 -0.15 13.23 11.74
C THR A 219 0.73 12.23 12.50
N CYS A 220 0.14 11.25 13.18
CA CYS A 220 0.89 10.25 13.95
C CYS A 220 1.46 9.08 13.13
N GLY A 221 1.25 9.07 11.81
CA GLY A 221 1.77 8.03 10.92
C GLY A 221 1.03 6.69 10.97
N ALA A 222 -0.17 6.65 11.55
CA ALA A 222 -1.05 5.48 11.50
C ALA A 222 -1.63 5.29 10.09
N CYS A 223 -1.90 6.37 9.36
CA CYS A 223 -2.30 6.29 7.96
C CYS A 223 -1.14 5.85 7.04
N THR A 224 -1.47 5.14 5.98
CA THR A 224 -0.56 4.75 4.89
C THR A 224 -1.11 5.21 3.57
N GLU A 225 -0.22 5.70 2.71
CA GLU A 225 -0.60 6.05 1.36
C GLU A 225 -0.69 4.80 0.48
N THR A 226 -1.84 4.58 -0.14
CA THR A 226 -2.12 3.36 -0.91
C THR A 226 -2.87 3.66 -2.19
N CYS A 227 -2.71 2.76 -3.17
CA CYS A 227 -3.48 2.74 -4.41
C CYS A 227 -4.45 1.56 -4.35
N ILE A 228 -5.71 1.83 -4.01
CA ILE A 228 -6.76 0.81 -3.96
C ILE A 228 -8.05 1.34 -4.56
N ASP A 229 -8.92 0.42 -4.96
CA ASP A 229 -10.28 0.73 -5.37
C ASP A 229 -11.08 1.35 -4.21
N ARG A 230 -11.97 2.29 -4.56
CA ARG A 230 -12.80 3.04 -3.61
C ARG A 230 -14.22 2.54 -3.53
N SER A 231 -14.63 1.73 -4.49
CA SER A 231 -15.98 1.19 -4.62
C SER A 231 -15.94 -0.32 -4.65
N ALA A 232 -16.84 -0.94 -3.88
CA ALA A 232 -17.06 -2.39 -3.96
C ALA A 232 -17.53 -2.85 -5.35
N ASN A 233 -18.06 -1.92 -6.17
CA ASN A 233 -18.57 -2.20 -7.51
C ASN A 233 -17.49 -2.11 -8.61
N CYS A 234 -16.22 -1.81 -8.27
CA CYS A 234 -15.18 -1.62 -9.28
C CYS A 234 -15.02 -2.81 -10.23
N HIS A 235 -15.12 -4.03 -9.71
CA HIS A 235 -15.10 -5.24 -10.53
C HIS A 235 -16.29 -5.35 -11.50
N GLN A 236 -17.49 -4.99 -11.04
CA GLN A 236 -18.71 -5.01 -11.86
C GLN A 236 -18.57 -4.00 -13.01
N TRP A 237 -18.20 -2.76 -12.68
CA TRP A 237 -18.01 -1.70 -13.66
C TRP A 237 -16.91 -2.03 -14.67
N ALA A 238 -15.79 -2.59 -14.23
CA ALA A 238 -14.75 -3.04 -15.15
C ALA A 238 -15.24 -4.16 -16.08
N ALA A 239 -16.00 -5.12 -15.58
CA ALA A 239 -16.61 -6.16 -16.39
C ALA A 239 -17.62 -5.60 -17.41
N ASP A 240 -18.31 -4.52 -17.06
CA ASP A 240 -19.21 -3.78 -17.96
C ASP A 240 -18.45 -2.91 -18.99
N GLY A 241 -17.11 -2.91 -18.96
CA GLY A 241 -16.26 -2.17 -19.91
C GLY A 241 -16.01 -0.71 -19.51
N GLU A 242 -16.33 -0.32 -18.28
CA GLU A 242 -16.23 1.07 -17.83
C GLU A 242 -14.79 1.60 -17.81
N CYS A 243 -13.78 0.73 -17.67
CA CYS A 243 -12.37 1.14 -17.75
C CYS A 243 -12.01 1.72 -19.13
N ASP A 244 -12.71 1.32 -20.19
CA ASP A 244 -12.50 1.82 -21.56
C ASP A 244 -13.50 2.93 -21.93
N VAL A 245 -14.75 2.81 -21.48
CA VAL A 245 -15.83 3.75 -21.80
C VAL A 245 -15.72 5.04 -20.98
N ASN A 246 -15.43 4.90 -19.68
CA ASN A 246 -15.36 6.01 -18.72
C ASN A 246 -14.01 6.01 -17.96
N PRO A 247 -12.88 6.07 -18.68
CA PRO A 247 -11.55 5.80 -18.12
C PRO A 247 -11.19 6.76 -16.99
N LEU A 248 -11.49 8.06 -17.11
CA LEU A 248 -11.12 9.04 -16.07
C LEU A 248 -11.84 8.76 -14.73
N ALA A 249 -13.14 8.50 -14.78
CA ALA A 249 -13.93 8.20 -13.57
C ALA A 249 -13.46 6.89 -12.93
N MET A 250 -13.20 5.88 -13.76
CA MET A 250 -12.73 4.58 -13.33
C MET A 250 -11.29 4.60 -12.83
N PHE A 251 -10.39 5.40 -13.40
CA PHE A 251 -9.01 5.51 -12.94
C PHE A 251 -8.90 6.23 -11.59
N LEU A 252 -9.86 7.11 -11.25
CA LEU A 252 -9.89 7.75 -9.93
C LEU A 252 -10.62 6.91 -8.87
N THR A 253 -11.66 6.19 -9.28
CA THR A 253 -12.51 5.42 -8.34
C THR A 253 -12.04 3.98 -8.19
N CYS A 254 -11.55 3.38 -9.28
CA CYS A 254 -11.18 1.99 -9.42
C CYS A 254 -9.76 1.81 -10.03
N PRO A 255 -8.74 2.52 -9.51
CA PRO A 255 -7.40 2.47 -10.08
C PRO A 255 -6.75 1.09 -10.02
N ALA A 256 -7.10 0.24 -9.06
CA ALA A 256 -6.53 -1.09 -8.96
C ALA A 256 -7.16 -2.00 -10.01
N THR A 257 -8.50 -2.06 -10.05
CA THR A 257 -9.21 -2.91 -11.03
C THR A 257 -8.90 -2.51 -12.48
N CYS A 258 -8.77 -1.21 -12.78
CA CYS A 258 -8.42 -0.75 -14.13
C CYS A 258 -6.92 -0.72 -14.43
N GLY A 259 -6.08 -1.28 -13.55
CA GLY A 259 -4.64 -1.47 -13.78
C GLY A 259 -3.75 -0.23 -13.57
N VAL A 260 -4.30 0.90 -13.18
CA VAL A 260 -3.55 2.15 -12.90
C VAL A 260 -2.53 1.94 -11.77
N CYS A 261 -2.91 1.23 -10.69
CA CYS A 261 -1.99 0.94 -9.59
C CYS A 261 -0.80 0.07 -10.04
N GLY A 262 -1.03 -0.85 -10.97
CA GLY A 262 0.04 -1.66 -11.57
C GLY A 262 0.97 -0.82 -12.44
N ASP A 263 0.42 0.11 -13.22
CA ASP A 263 1.20 1.03 -14.05
C ASP A 263 2.09 1.95 -13.19
N ILE A 264 1.57 2.47 -12.08
CA ILE A 264 2.34 3.29 -11.12
C ILE A 264 3.54 2.50 -10.59
N HIS A 265 3.33 1.25 -10.18
CA HIS A 265 4.43 0.41 -9.69
C HIS A 265 5.48 0.11 -10.76
N ALA A 266 5.06 -0.21 -11.98
CA ALA A 266 5.97 -0.45 -13.08
C ALA A 266 6.87 0.77 -13.34
N MET A 267 6.35 1.99 -13.18
CA MET A 267 7.12 3.21 -13.32
C MET A 267 8.17 3.38 -12.22
N THR A 268 7.86 3.02 -10.97
CA THR A 268 8.82 3.02 -9.85
C THR A 268 10.01 2.10 -10.14
N LEU A 269 9.78 0.90 -10.67
CA LEU A 269 10.85 -0.06 -10.98
C LEU A 269 11.75 0.40 -12.13
N THR A 270 11.21 1.12 -13.12
CA THR A 270 11.99 1.62 -14.26
C THR A 270 12.86 2.85 -13.95
N HIS A 271 12.61 3.52 -12.82
CA HIS A 271 13.39 4.70 -12.40
C HIS A 271 14.69 4.34 -11.65
N ASP A 272 14.88 3.07 -11.28
CA ASP A 272 16.12 2.55 -10.66
C ASP A 272 17.20 2.11 -11.67
N GLU A 273 16.92 2.18 -12.98
CA GLU A 273 17.85 1.79 -14.06
C GLU A 273 18.45 2.96 -14.88
N LEU A 274 18.35 4.21 -14.39
CA LEU A 274 19.04 5.38 -14.96
C LEU A 274 19.95 6.07 -13.94
#